data_AF-A0A3D5YMK9-F1
#
_entry.id   AF-A0A3D5YMK9-F1
#
_cell.length_a   1.000
_cell.length_b   1.000
_cell.length_c   1.000
_cell.angle_alpha   90.00
_cell.angle_beta   90.00
_cell.angle_gamma   90.00
#
_symmetry.space_group_name_H-M   'P 1'
#
loop_
_entity.id
_entity.type
_entity.pdbx_description
1 polymer ?
#
loop_
_entity_poly.entity_id
_entity_poly.type
_entity_poly.pdbx_seq_one_letter_code
_entity_poly.pdbx_strand_id
1 'polypeptide(L)'
;MKDSFWEYYHPTKKELIRMKKNAIFVFDACALLRLYGYKNKKRNSILKMMDDLSKKDRVWIPYQFCSEFYKNRKDRIDQEFKRKEIVIGKLDSLEKDLYSSYFNDQEHFTLKIDSIVKDLQNTITRQKNKINKNKCNPDWREPENDIILKRLEKILKDKIGNDYDDDKKSAIESEINKRARIKKQPGVSDIGKSNGDTIAWFQILDYSENLSKPIILVTEETKDDFWEEKKRNDKIFPRRSLVKEFHDKSGKLFSILNLEEFIKYITEKNYVPLFDNEKEIVENEVVVGSSVVGVDSSLLNNEQVTN
;
A
#
# COMPACT_ATOMS: atom_id res chain seq x y z
N MET A 1 24.04 7.49 26.48
CA MET A 1 23.27 8.20 25.43
C MET A 1 22.33 7.27 24.68
N LYS A 2 22.83 6.16 24.12
CA LYS A 2 22.01 5.24 23.32
C LYS A 2 20.72 4.77 24.01
N ASP A 3 20.77 4.46 25.30
CA ASP A 3 19.59 4.00 26.05
C ASP A 3 18.57 5.11 26.32
N SER A 4 19.02 6.38 26.34
CA SER A 4 18.15 7.55 26.61
C SER A 4 17.56 8.16 25.34
N PHE A 5 18.11 7.83 24.17
CA PHE A 5 17.70 8.33 22.85
C PHE A 5 17.52 7.16 21.86
N TRP A 6 17.06 6.02 22.37
CA TRP A 6 16.99 4.76 21.63
C TRP A 6 16.06 4.89 20.40
N GLU A 7 15.08 5.80 20.43
CA GLU A 7 14.15 6.09 19.33
C GLU A 7 14.84 6.66 18.08
N TYR A 8 16.05 7.19 18.23
CA TYR A 8 16.89 7.63 17.11
C TYR A 8 17.67 6.48 16.46
N TYR A 9 17.69 5.31 17.08
CA TYR A 9 18.34 4.11 16.58
C TYR A 9 17.30 3.15 16.00
N HIS A 10 17.50 2.75 14.75
CA HIS A 10 16.62 1.78 14.11
C HIS A 10 16.78 0.37 14.72
N PRO A 11 15.70 -0.43 14.76
CA PRO A 11 15.81 -1.84 15.15
C PRO A 11 16.86 -2.57 14.31
N THR A 12 17.74 -3.29 14.98
CA THR A 12 18.74 -4.14 14.35
C THR A 12 18.09 -5.29 13.58
N LYS A 13 18.81 -5.86 12.63
CA LYS A 13 18.39 -7.09 11.92
C LYS A 13 17.98 -8.21 12.91
N LYS A 14 18.70 -8.35 14.03
CA LYS A 14 18.40 -9.34 15.07
C LYS A 14 17.07 -9.04 15.78
N GLU A 15 16.79 -7.78 16.08
CA GLU A 15 15.52 -7.35 16.68
C GLU A 15 14.34 -7.57 15.73
N LEU A 16 14.49 -7.22 14.45
CA LEU A 16 13.46 -7.46 13.45
C LEU A 16 13.22 -8.96 13.24
N ILE A 17 14.25 -9.81 13.28
CA ILE A 17 14.06 -11.27 13.25
C ILE A 17 13.35 -11.78 14.52
N ARG A 18 13.62 -11.19 15.69
CA ARG A 18 12.91 -11.52 16.95
C ARG A 18 11.45 -11.10 16.90
N MET A 19 11.16 -9.90 16.41
CA MET A 19 9.78 -9.42 16.19
C MET A 19 9.02 -10.37 15.27
N LYS A 20 9.63 -10.84 14.17
CA LYS A 20 9.00 -11.80 13.24
C LYS A 20 8.48 -13.05 13.94
N LYS A 21 9.19 -13.52 14.97
CA LYS A 21 8.86 -14.74 15.71
C LYS A 21 7.76 -14.54 16.76
N ASN A 22 7.68 -13.38 17.41
CA ASN A 22 6.84 -13.20 18.59
C ASN A 22 5.88 -12.00 18.55
N ALA A 23 5.92 -11.17 17.51
CA ALA A 23 5.04 -10.00 17.41
C ALA A 23 3.57 -10.42 17.22
N ILE A 24 2.66 -9.59 17.74
CA ILE A 24 1.26 -9.56 17.33
C ILE A 24 1.15 -8.68 16.09
N PHE A 25 0.46 -9.20 15.07
CA PHE A 25 0.14 -8.47 13.86
C PHE A 25 -1.21 -7.79 14.02
N VAL A 26 -1.24 -6.49 13.77
CA VAL A 26 -2.43 -5.65 13.78
C VAL A 26 -2.72 -5.23 12.35
N PHE A 27 -3.86 -5.62 11.79
CA PHE A 27 -4.22 -5.25 10.43
C PHE A 27 -5.14 -4.04 10.46
N ASP A 28 -4.74 -2.99 9.75
CA ASP A 28 -5.54 -1.80 9.54
C ASP A 28 -6.76 -2.10 8.65
N ALA A 29 -7.86 -1.36 8.84
CA ALA A 29 -9.02 -1.33 7.96
C ALA A 29 -8.62 -1.19 6.49
N CYS A 30 -7.70 -0.29 6.15
CA CYS A 30 -7.28 -0.06 4.77
C CYS A 30 -6.59 -1.29 4.16
N ALA A 31 -5.80 -2.01 4.95
CA ALA A 31 -5.15 -3.26 4.55
C ALA A 31 -6.18 -4.37 4.33
N LEU A 32 -7.18 -4.49 5.20
CA LEU A 32 -8.29 -5.44 5.01
C LEU A 32 -9.11 -5.12 3.75
N LEU A 33 -9.44 -3.84 3.52
CA LEU A 33 -10.17 -3.37 2.33
C LEU A 33 -9.37 -3.60 1.04
N ARG A 34 -8.03 -3.60 1.10
CA ARG A 34 -7.16 -3.89 -0.04
C ARG A 34 -7.39 -5.30 -0.61
N LEU A 35 -7.82 -6.25 0.22
CA LEU A 35 -8.06 -7.64 -0.17
C LEU A 35 -9.08 -7.78 -1.32
N TYR A 36 -10.09 -6.90 -1.36
CA TYR A 36 -11.10 -6.88 -2.43
C TYR A 36 -10.50 -6.58 -3.81
N GLY A 37 -9.45 -5.76 -3.87
CA GLY A 37 -8.79 -5.38 -5.11
C GLY A 37 -7.69 -6.34 -5.58
N TYR A 38 -7.28 -7.30 -4.75
CA TYR A 38 -6.24 -8.27 -5.14
C TYR A 38 -6.78 -9.44 -5.96
N LYS A 39 -5.94 -9.96 -6.87
CA LYS A 39 -6.18 -11.21 -7.58
C LYS A 39 -6.34 -12.38 -6.59
N ASN A 40 -7.16 -13.37 -6.96
CA ASN A 40 -7.47 -14.54 -6.11
C ASN A 40 -6.24 -15.20 -5.49
N LYS A 41 -5.16 -15.41 -6.26
CA LYS A 41 -3.92 -16.02 -5.76
C LYS A 41 -3.29 -15.21 -4.62
N LYS A 42 -3.08 -13.90 -4.83
CA LYS A 42 -2.47 -13.00 -3.82
C LYS A 42 -3.38 -12.88 -2.59
N ARG A 43 -4.67 -12.67 -2.80
CA ARG A 43 -5.67 -12.57 -1.72
C ARG A 43 -5.70 -13.83 -0.84
N ASN A 44 -5.79 -15.00 -1.47
CA ASN A 44 -5.84 -16.27 -0.75
C ASN A 44 -4.56 -16.54 0.05
N SER A 45 -3.40 -16.12 -0.49
CA SER A 45 -2.12 -16.20 0.22
C SER A 45 -2.13 -15.34 1.48
N ILE A 46 -2.56 -14.07 1.38
CA ILE A 46 -2.62 -13.15 2.53
C ILE A 46 -3.56 -13.69 3.60
N LEU A 47 -4.79 -14.07 3.22
CA LEU A 47 -5.77 -14.61 4.15
C LEU A 47 -5.30 -15.92 4.81
N LYS A 48 -4.52 -16.74 4.11
CA LYS A 48 -3.91 -17.94 4.69
C LYS A 48 -2.84 -17.57 5.74
N MET A 49 -1.97 -16.61 5.43
CA MET A 49 -0.96 -16.13 6.39
C MET A 49 -1.61 -15.54 7.65
N MET A 50 -2.66 -14.73 7.48
CA MET A 50 -3.43 -14.19 8.59
C MET A 50 -4.06 -15.31 9.45
N ASP A 51 -4.66 -16.33 8.81
CA ASP A 51 -5.22 -17.50 9.49
C ASP A 51 -4.15 -18.29 10.27
N ASP A 52 -2.99 -18.53 9.66
CA ASP A 52 -1.86 -19.23 10.30
C ASP A 52 -1.26 -18.46 11.48
N LEU A 53 -1.29 -17.12 11.45
CA LEU A 53 -0.90 -16.25 12.56
C LEU A 53 -1.99 -16.23 13.65
N SER A 54 -3.27 -16.16 13.25
CA SER A 54 -4.39 -16.12 14.18
C SER A 54 -4.46 -17.39 15.03
N LYS A 55 -4.29 -18.57 14.42
CA LYS A 55 -4.20 -19.87 15.12
C LYS A 55 -3.06 -19.97 16.15
N LYS A 56 -2.11 -19.04 16.13
CA LYS A 56 -0.98 -18.96 17.07
C LYS A 56 -1.15 -17.81 18.06
N ASP A 57 -2.33 -17.20 18.12
CA ASP A 57 -2.63 -16.01 18.92
C ASP A 57 -1.69 -14.83 18.61
N ARG A 58 -1.40 -14.64 17.32
CA ARG A 58 -0.52 -13.59 16.80
C ARG A 58 -1.23 -12.56 15.93
N VAL A 59 -2.56 -12.51 15.98
CA VAL A 59 -3.36 -11.49 15.31
C VAL A 59 -4.26 -10.84 16.35
N TRP A 60 -4.36 -9.52 16.30
CA TRP A 60 -5.31 -8.73 17.07
C TRP A 60 -5.68 -7.50 16.24
N ILE A 61 -6.85 -6.93 16.43
CA ILE A 61 -7.28 -5.73 15.70
C ILE A 61 -8.06 -4.78 16.62
N PRO A 62 -7.77 -3.46 16.59
CA PRO A 62 -8.60 -2.44 17.23
C PRO A 62 -10.06 -2.53 16.79
N TYR A 63 -10.98 -2.25 17.71
CA TYR A 63 -12.40 -2.11 17.39
C TYR A 63 -12.61 -1.06 16.30
N GLN A 64 -11.90 0.07 16.39
CA GLN A 64 -12.03 1.19 15.45
C GLN A 64 -11.71 0.77 14.01
N PHE A 65 -10.62 0.01 13.79
CA PHE A 65 -10.28 -0.50 12.47
C PHE A 65 -11.31 -1.53 11.95
N CYS A 66 -11.90 -2.34 12.83
CA CYS A 66 -13.01 -3.20 12.43
C CYS A 66 -14.23 -2.39 11.99
N SER A 67 -14.62 -1.39 12.78
CA SER A 67 -15.74 -0.49 12.48
C SER A 67 -15.56 0.20 11.12
N GLU A 68 -14.37 0.72 10.85
CA GLU A 68 -14.02 1.36 9.58
C GLU A 68 -14.04 0.39 8.41
N PHE A 69 -13.54 -0.83 8.60
CA PHE A 69 -13.65 -1.88 7.59
C PHE A 69 -15.11 -2.12 7.21
N TYR A 70 -16.00 -2.33 8.20
CA TYR A 70 -17.41 -2.57 7.93
C TYR A 70 -18.08 -1.38 7.24
N LYS A 71 -17.80 -0.16 7.72
CA LYS A 71 -18.34 1.09 7.15
C LYS A 71 -17.96 1.26 5.68
N ASN A 72 -16.69 1.01 5.33
CA ASN A 72 -16.15 1.30 4.02
C ASN A 72 -16.17 0.09 3.06
N ARG A 73 -16.62 -1.09 3.52
CA ARG A 73 -16.59 -2.35 2.75
C ARG A 73 -17.36 -2.26 1.44
N LYS A 74 -18.61 -1.81 1.48
CA LYS A 74 -19.48 -1.73 0.29
C LYS A 74 -18.91 -0.75 -0.74
N ASP A 75 -18.50 0.44 -0.28
CA ASP A 75 -17.87 1.45 -1.14
C ASP A 75 -16.60 0.92 -1.81
N ARG A 76 -15.79 0.16 -1.07
CA ARG A 76 -14.58 -0.45 -1.63
C ARG A 76 -14.91 -1.47 -2.72
N ILE A 77 -15.92 -2.31 -2.51
CA ILE A 77 -16.39 -3.28 -3.51
C ILE A 77 -16.88 -2.55 -4.76
N ASP A 78 -17.67 -1.49 -4.60
CA ASP A 78 -18.17 -0.68 -5.72
C ASP A 78 -17.05 -0.02 -6.51
N GLN A 79 -16.01 0.47 -5.84
CA GLN A 79 -14.82 1.00 -6.51
C GLN A 79 -14.13 -0.05 -7.39
N GLU A 80 -14.06 -1.31 -6.95
CA GLU A 80 -13.47 -2.38 -7.75
C GLU A 80 -14.32 -2.72 -8.99
N PHE A 81 -15.65 -2.63 -8.90
CA PHE A 81 -16.54 -2.76 -10.07
C PHE A 81 -16.35 -1.59 -11.05
N LYS A 82 -16.32 -0.36 -10.55
CA LYS A 82 -16.18 0.86 -11.36
C LYS A 82 -14.82 0.98 -12.05
N ARG A 83 -13.74 0.37 -11.51
CA ARG A 83 -12.40 0.43 -12.16
C ARG A 83 -12.41 -0.08 -13.59
N LYS A 84 -13.17 -1.14 -13.86
CA LYS A 84 -13.32 -1.67 -15.22
C LYS A 84 -13.91 -0.61 -16.15
N GLU A 85 -15.00 0.02 -15.71
CA GLU A 85 -15.70 1.06 -16.46
C GLU A 85 -14.82 2.29 -16.67
N ILE A 86 -14.06 2.71 -15.66
CA ILE A 86 -13.11 3.83 -15.77
C ILE A 86 -12.05 3.57 -16.85
N VAL A 87 -11.49 2.35 -16.91
CA VAL A 87 -10.50 2.00 -17.94
C VAL A 87 -11.14 1.99 -19.33
N ILE A 88 -12.36 1.46 -19.44
CA ILE A 88 -13.11 1.47 -20.72
C ILE A 88 -13.39 2.92 -21.15
N GLY A 89 -13.88 3.77 -20.26
CA GLY A 89 -14.13 5.18 -20.57
C GLY A 89 -12.87 5.95 -20.99
N LYS A 90 -11.71 5.65 -20.40
CA LYS A 90 -10.42 6.22 -20.86
C LYS A 90 -10.03 5.75 -22.26
N LEU A 91 -10.31 4.50 -22.60
CA LEU A 91 -10.10 3.97 -23.95
C LEU A 91 -11.06 4.63 -24.96
N ASP A 92 -12.30 4.92 -24.56
CA ASP A 92 -13.28 5.64 -25.39
C ASP A 92 -12.84 7.08 -25.64
N SER A 93 -12.35 7.79 -24.61
CA SER A 93 -11.77 9.12 -24.76
C SER A 93 -10.59 9.12 -25.72
N LEU A 94 -9.65 8.18 -25.56
CA LEU A 94 -8.50 8.05 -26.45
C LEU A 94 -8.91 7.80 -27.91
N GLU A 95 -9.90 6.94 -28.14
CA GLU A 95 -10.44 6.66 -29.46
C GLU A 95 -11.06 7.91 -30.10
N LYS A 96 -11.82 8.69 -29.30
CA LYS A 96 -12.43 9.94 -29.74
C LYS A 96 -11.38 11.00 -30.08
N ASP A 97 -10.37 11.17 -29.23
CA ASP A 97 -9.31 12.16 -29.42
C ASP A 97 -8.49 11.86 -30.68
N LEU A 98 -8.17 10.58 -30.93
CA LEU A 98 -7.51 10.13 -32.16
C LEU A 98 -8.36 10.44 -33.40
N TYR A 99 -9.67 10.17 -33.33
CA TYR A 99 -10.59 10.45 -34.43
C TYR A 99 -10.68 11.96 -34.71
N SER A 100 -10.92 12.80 -33.70
CA SER A 100 -11.05 14.25 -33.90
C SER A 100 -9.75 14.90 -34.39
N SER A 101 -8.59 14.44 -33.93
CA SER A 101 -7.30 15.01 -34.34
C SER A 101 -6.94 14.66 -35.78
N TYR A 102 -7.42 13.52 -36.27
CA TYR A 102 -7.17 13.07 -37.64
C TYR A 102 -8.18 13.62 -38.65
N PHE A 103 -9.48 13.59 -38.33
CA PHE A 103 -10.54 13.98 -39.27
C PHE A 103 -10.74 15.50 -39.41
N ASN A 104 -10.35 16.30 -38.41
CA ASN A 104 -10.50 17.76 -38.50
C ASN A 104 -9.44 18.44 -39.40
N ASP A 105 -8.41 17.71 -39.84
CA ASP A 105 -7.25 18.28 -40.56
C ASP A 105 -6.85 17.46 -41.80
N GLN A 106 -7.79 16.67 -42.34
CA GLN A 106 -7.54 15.72 -43.44
C GLN A 106 -7.00 16.38 -44.72
N GLU A 107 -7.32 17.65 -44.96
CA GLU A 107 -6.84 18.40 -46.14
C GLU A 107 -5.37 18.86 -46.03
N HIS A 108 -4.77 18.82 -44.84
CA HIS A 108 -3.42 19.35 -44.58
C HIS A 108 -2.35 18.28 -44.30
N PHE A 109 -2.72 16.99 -44.21
CA PHE A 109 -1.77 15.90 -43.98
C PHE A 109 -1.11 15.43 -45.28
N THR A 110 0.19 15.69 -45.44
CA THR A 110 1.04 15.13 -46.51
C THR A 110 1.45 13.66 -46.24
N LEU A 111 1.34 13.21 -44.99
CA LEU A 111 1.68 11.86 -44.55
C LEU A 111 0.44 10.96 -44.52
N LYS A 112 0.51 9.80 -45.20
CA LYS A 112 -0.53 8.75 -45.14
C LYS A 112 -0.49 8.02 -43.80
N ILE A 113 -1.18 8.54 -42.80
CA ILE A 113 -1.27 7.96 -41.45
C ILE A 113 -2.58 7.19 -41.18
N ASP A 114 -3.46 7.05 -42.18
CA ASP A 114 -4.72 6.30 -42.10
C ASP A 114 -4.58 4.90 -41.49
N SER A 115 -3.57 4.15 -41.95
CA SER A 115 -3.29 2.80 -41.46
C SER A 115 -2.97 2.79 -39.98
N ILE A 116 -2.19 3.78 -39.50
CA ILE A 116 -1.82 3.93 -38.10
C ILE A 116 -3.05 4.20 -37.25
N VAL A 117 -3.92 5.14 -37.66
CA VAL A 117 -5.16 5.46 -36.94
C VAL A 117 -6.07 4.24 -36.85
N LYS A 118 -6.25 3.54 -37.97
CA LYS A 118 -7.06 2.32 -38.04
C LYS A 118 -6.50 1.20 -37.16
N ASP A 119 -5.19 1.02 -37.13
CA ASP A 119 -4.53 0.01 -36.30
C ASP A 119 -4.67 0.31 -34.80
N LEU A 120 -4.61 1.59 -34.42
CA LEU A 120 -4.87 2.04 -33.04
C LEU A 120 -6.33 1.80 -32.64
N GLN A 121 -7.30 2.17 -33.49
CA GLN A 121 -8.73 1.91 -33.25
C GLN A 121 -9.03 0.42 -33.08
N ASN A 122 -8.50 -0.41 -33.99
CA ASN A 122 -8.61 -1.87 -33.90
C ASN A 122 -7.99 -2.40 -32.62
N THR A 123 -6.85 -1.84 -32.21
CA THR A 123 -6.19 -2.20 -30.95
C THR A 123 -7.03 -1.81 -29.74
N ILE A 124 -7.58 -0.59 -29.68
CA ILE A 124 -8.46 -0.12 -28.61
C ILE A 124 -9.68 -1.02 -28.50
N THR A 125 -10.38 -1.28 -29.61
CA THR A 125 -11.54 -2.17 -29.67
C THR A 125 -11.21 -3.58 -29.18
N ARG A 126 -10.07 -4.14 -29.61
CA ARG A 126 -9.59 -5.44 -29.16
C ARG A 126 -9.34 -5.46 -27.65
N GLN A 127 -8.75 -4.42 -27.06
CA GLN A 127 -8.52 -4.36 -25.62
C GLN A 127 -9.83 -4.19 -24.82
N LYS A 128 -10.76 -3.34 -25.28
CA LYS A 128 -12.10 -3.20 -24.67
C LYS A 128 -12.81 -4.56 -24.60
N ASN A 129 -12.78 -5.32 -25.69
CA ASN A 129 -13.36 -6.67 -25.74
C ASN A 129 -12.69 -7.65 -24.77
N LYS A 130 -11.36 -7.60 -24.62
CA LYS A 130 -10.64 -8.42 -23.63
C LYS A 130 -11.04 -8.05 -22.20
N ILE A 131 -11.14 -6.77 -21.88
CA ILE A 131 -11.57 -6.27 -20.57
C ILE A 131 -13.01 -6.70 -20.27
N ASN A 132 -13.90 -6.63 -21.26
CA ASN A 132 -15.29 -7.03 -21.11
C ASN A 132 -15.46 -8.55 -20.88
N LYS A 133 -14.64 -9.37 -21.55
CA LYS A 133 -14.63 -10.83 -21.36
C LYS A 133 -14.04 -11.28 -20.02
N ASN A 134 -13.20 -10.46 -19.38
CA ASN A 134 -12.70 -10.79 -18.05
C ASN A 134 -13.84 -10.75 -17.04
N LYS A 135 -14.04 -11.89 -16.36
CA LYS A 135 -15.00 -11.99 -15.25
C LYS A 135 -14.58 -11.00 -14.15
N CYS A 136 -15.49 -10.13 -13.77
CA CYS A 136 -15.35 -9.35 -12.54
C CYS A 136 -15.36 -10.29 -11.33
N ASN A 137 -14.87 -9.80 -10.19
CA ASN A 137 -15.16 -10.47 -8.93
C ASN A 137 -16.69 -10.60 -8.77
N PRO A 138 -17.18 -11.69 -8.16
CA PRO A 138 -18.58 -11.77 -7.76
C PRO A 138 -18.97 -10.56 -6.92
N ASP A 139 -20.26 -10.25 -6.96
CA ASP A 139 -20.81 -9.22 -6.10
C ASP A 139 -20.83 -9.68 -4.64
N TRP A 140 -19.98 -9.04 -3.84
CA TRP A 140 -19.78 -9.33 -2.43
C TRP A 140 -20.41 -8.27 -1.52
N ARG A 141 -21.29 -7.40 -2.05
CA ARG A 141 -21.94 -6.36 -1.24
C ARG A 141 -22.72 -6.95 -0.07
N GLU A 142 -23.43 -8.04 -0.33
CA GLU A 142 -24.17 -8.75 0.69
C GLU A 142 -23.25 -9.69 1.51
N PRO A 143 -23.23 -9.57 2.86
CA PRO A 143 -22.35 -10.36 3.73
C PRO A 143 -22.36 -11.87 3.47
N GLU A 144 -23.53 -12.44 3.18
CA GLU A 144 -23.73 -13.86 2.91
C GLU A 144 -23.05 -14.34 1.63
N ASN A 145 -22.73 -13.44 0.70
CA ASN A 145 -22.02 -13.76 -0.53
C ASN A 145 -20.51 -13.44 -0.43
N ASP A 146 -20.12 -12.69 0.59
CA ASP A 146 -18.77 -12.17 0.76
C ASP A 146 -17.82 -13.22 1.34
N ILE A 147 -17.07 -13.87 0.46
CA ILE A 147 -16.07 -14.87 0.84
C ILE A 147 -14.89 -14.29 1.62
N ILE A 148 -14.62 -12.98 1.48
CA ILE A 148 -13.51 -12.31 2.17
C ILE A 148 -13.95 -12.04 3.60
N LEU A 149 -15.14 -11.43 3.77
CA LEU A 149 -15.73 -11.18 5.08
C LEU A 149 -15.83 -12.46 5.89
N LYS A 150 -16.43 -13.53 5.35
CA LYS A 150 -16.57 -14.82 6.05
C LYS A 150 -15.24 -15.38 6.54
N ARG A 151 -14.17 -15.22 5.76
CA ARG A 151 -12.83 -15.66 6.16
C ARG A 151 -12.25 -14.76 7.25
N LEU A 152 -12.42 -13.45 7.13
CA LEU A 152 -11.97 -12.49 8.14
C LEU A 152 -12.71 -12.69 9.47
N GLU A 153 -14.03 -12.91 9.47
CA GLU A 153 -14.81 -13.22 10.68
C GLU A 153 -14.25 -14.45 11.41
N LYS A 154 -13.88 -15.51 10.66
CA LYS A 154 -13.24 -16.69 11.25
C LYS A 154 -11.84 -16.39 11.79
N ILE A 155 -11.03 -15.64 11.05
CA ILE A 155 -9.64 -15.30 11.42
C ILE A 155 -9.62 -14.38 12.65
N LEU A 156 -10.57 -13.45 12.74
CA LEU A 156 -10.59 -12.40 13.76
C LEU A 156 -11.51 -12.74 14.94
N LYS A 157 -12.11 -13.94 14.95
CA LYS A 157 -12.93 -14.41 16.07
C LYS A 157 -12.15 -14.31 17.38
N ASP A 158 -12.71 -13.59 18.35
CA ASP A 158 -12.12 -13.33 19.66
C ASP A 158 -10.76 -12.57 19.62
N LYS A 159 -10.45 -11.91 18.49
CA LYS A 159 -9.21 -11.12 18.27
C LYS A 159 -9.47 -9.63 18.07
N ILE A 160 -10.71 -9.19 18.30
CA ILE A 160 -11.12 -7.79 18.18
C ILE A 160 -11.04 -7.15 19.56
N GLY A 161 -10.41 -5.98 19.66
CA GLY A 161 -10.44 -5.17 20.88
C GLY A 161 -11.85 -4.71 21.24
N ASN A 162 -12.07 -4.33 22.48
CA ASN A 162 -13.34 -3.73 22.89
C ASN A 162 -13.43 -2.29 22.36
N ASP A 163 -14.65 -1.84 22.07
CA ASP A 163 -14.91 -0.42 21.93
C ASP A 163 -14.67 0.28 23.28
N TYR A 164 -14.43 1.58 23.22
CA TYR A 164 -14.39 2.41 24.42
C TYR A 164 -15.81 2.68 24.93
N ASP A 165 -15.98 2.66 26.25
CA ASP A 165 -17.18 3.18 26.90
C ASP A 165 -17.26 4.71 26.76
N ASP A 166 -18.39 5.30 27.14
CA ASP A 166 -18.66 6.73 26.92
C ASP A 166 -17.71 7.64 27.71
N ASP A 167 -17.30 7.21 28.90
CA ASP A 167 -16.34 7.93 29.74
C ASP A 167 -14.94 7.94 29.10
N LYS A 168 -14.47 6.77 28.66
CA LYS A 168 -13.19 6.63 27.95
C LYS A 168 -13.22 7.33 26.60
N LYS A 169 -14.34 7.28 25.86
CA LYS A 169 -14.53 8.04 24.61
C LYS A 169 -14.35 9.54 24.83
N SER A 170 -15.00 10.09 25.86
CA SER A 170 -14.88 11.51 26.22
C SER A 170 -13.45 11.90 26.60
N ALA A 171 -12.75 11.04 27.37
CA ALA A 171 -11.36 11.25 27.73
C ALA A 171 -10.43 11.22 26.49
N ILE A 172 -10.64 10.24 25.60
CA ILE A 172 -9.88 10.09 24.36
C ILE A 172 -10.14 11.28 23.43
N GLU A 173 -11.36 11.79 23.34
CA GLU A 173 -11.69 12.99 22.57
C GLU A 173 -10.95 14.23 23.08
N SER A 174 -10.89 14.42 24.41
CA SER A 174 -10.06 15.49 24.99
C SER A 174 -8.59 15.34 24.61
N GLU A 175 -8.06 14.12 24.58
CA GLU A 175 -6.67 13.87 24.24
C GLU A 175 -6.39 14.07 22.74
N ILE A 176 -7.31 13.65 21.87
CA ILE A 176 -7.27 13.93 20.43
C ILE A 176 -7.18 15.44 20.18
N ASN A 177 -8.01 16.23 20.86
CA ASN A 177 -7.99 17.69 20.75
C ASN A 177 -6.65 18.28 21.18
N LYS A 178 -6.01 17.76 22.24
CA LYS A 178 -4.67 18.19 22.64
C LYS A 178 -3.61 17.82 21.60
N ARG A 179 -3.63 16.57 21.09
CA ARG A 179 -2.73 16.10 20.03
C ARG A 179 -2.83 16.95 18.77
N ALA A 180 -4.05 17.31 18.37
CA ALA A 180 -4.29 18.17 17.20
C ALA A 180 -3.65 19.56 17.36
N ARG A 181 -3.77 20.19 18.54
CA ARG A 181 -3.16 21.51 18.83
C ARG A 181 -1.63 21.50 18.69
N ILE A 182 -0.99 20.40 19.07
CA ILE A 182 0.47 20.24 18.97
C ILE A 182 0.92 19.47 17.71
N LYS A 183 -0.02 19.17 16.79
CA LYS A 183 0.24 18.38 15.56
C LYS A 183 0.96 17.05 15.84
N LYS A 184 0.55 16.32 16.87
CA LYS A 184 1.08 15.00 17.23
C LYS A 184 0.30 13.89 16.52
N GLN A 185 1.02 13.08 15.74
CA GLN A 185 0.52 11.95 14.95
C GLN A 185 0.12 10.74 15.83
N PRO A 186 -0.71 9.80 15.35
CA PRO A 186 -1.42 9.83 14.07
C PRO A 186 -2.73 10.64 14.15
N GLY A 187 -3.28 11.03 13.00
CA GLY A 187 -4.54 11.76 12.87
C GLY A 187 -4.41 13.28 12.71
N VAL A 188 -3.19 13.79 12.49
CA VAL A 188 -2.99 15.22 12.17
C VAL A 188 -3.48 15.51 10.76
N SER A 189 -3.30 14.55 9.86
CA SER A 189 -3.74 14.67 8.46
C SER A 189 -5.27 14.64 8.31
N ASP A 190 -6.00 14.28 9.37
CA ASP A 190 -7.46 14.11 9.36
C ASP A 190 -8.22 15.12 10.26
N ILE A 191 -7.56 16.22 10.64
CA ILE A 191 -8.20 17.33 11.37
C ILE A 191 -9.47 17.79 10.63
N GLY A 192 -10.62 17.71 11.32
CA GLY A 192 -11.92 18.10 10.80
C GLY A 192 -12.67 17.03 10.00
N LYS A 193 -12.17 15.78 9.93
CA LYS A 193 -12.84 14.66 9.25
C LYS A 193 -13.26 13.54 10.20
N SER A 194 -12.30 12.74 10.63
CA SER A 194 -12.50 11.49 11.36
C SER A 194 -11.26 11.22 12.20
N ASN A 195 -11.43 10.98 13.50
CA ASN A 195 -10.33 10.71 14.43
C ASN A 195 -9.98 9.21 14.51
N GLY A 196 -10.35 8.45 13.48
CA GLY A 196 -10.26 7.00 13.42
C GLY A 196 -8.86 6.45 13.73
N ASP A 197 -7.86 6.94 13.00
CA ASP A 197 -6.46 6.53 13.17
C ASP A 197 -5.96 6.79 14.60
N THR A 198 -6.33 7.93 15.19
CA THR A 198 -5.94 8.27 16.57
C THR A 198 -6.62 7.36 17.60
N ILE A 199 -7.92 7.08 17.43
CA ILE A 199 -8.67 6.18 18.32
C ILE A 199 -8.08 4.76 18.23
N ALA A 200 -7.84 4.26 17.01
CA ALA A 200 -7.22 2.95 16.81
C ALA A 200 -5.81 2.89 17.40
N TRP A 201 -5.02 3.96 17.29
CA TRP A 201 -3.72 4.06 17.93
C TRP A 201 -3.79 3.96 19.45
N PHE A 202 -4.74 4.65 20.08
CA PHE A 202 -4.96 4.50 21.53
C PHE A 202 -5.36 3.08 21.92
N GLN A 203 -6.20 2.42 21.12
CA GLN A 203 -6.58 1.02 21.36
C GLN A 203 -5.36 0.09 21.24
N ILE A 204 -4.43 0.34 20.31
CA ILE A 204 -3.15 -0.37 20.21
C ILE A 204 -2.28 -0.16 21.45
N LEU A 205 -2.20 1.07 21.95
CA LEU A 205 -1.43 1.41 23.15
C LEU A 205 -2.02 0.77 24.42
N ASP A 206 -3.35 0.81 24.59
CA ASP A 206 -4.03 0.18 25.72
C ASP A 206 -3.87 -1.36 25.67
N TYR A 207 -3.95 -1.95 24.48
CA TYR A 207 -3.71 -3.39 24.29
C TYR A 207 -2.26 -3.79 24.58
N SER A 208 -1.28 -2.93 24.24
CA SER A 208 0.14 -3.24 24.42
C SER A 208 0.62 -3.15 25.87
N GLU A 209 -0.03 -2.34 26.71
CA GLU A 209 0.33 -2.15 28.13
C GLU A 209 0.30 -3.47 28.92
N ASN A 210 -0.68 -4.32 28.64
CA ASN A 210 -0.83 -5.64 29.30
C ASN A 210 -0.16 -6.78 28.51
N LEU A 211 0.45 -6.47 27.37
CA LEU A 211 0.99 -7.45 26.45
C LEU A 211 2.52 -7.43 26.46
N SER A 212 3.13 -8.54 26.87
CA SER A 212 4.60 -8.67 26.83
C SER A 212 5.18 -8.98 25.44
N LYS A 213 4.57 -8.48 24.35
CA LYS A 213 4.96 -8.79 22.96
C LYS A 213 5.09 -7.53 22.10
N PRO A 214 6.02 -7.51 21.12
CA PRO A 214 6.06 -6.48 20.09
C PRO A 214 4.77 -6.44 19.26
N ILE A 215 4.49 -5.28 18.64
CA ILE A 215 3.39 -5.14 17.68
C ILE A 215 3.94 -4.74 16.31
N ILE A 216 3.35 -5.33 15.27
CA ILE A 216 3.55 -4.94 13.88
C ILE A 216 2.21 -4.52 13.31
N LEU A 217 2.06 -3.23 13.01
CA LEU A 217 0.91 -2.72 12.28
C LEU A 217 1.09 -3.02 10.78
N VAL A 218 0.08 -3.58 10.15
CA VAL A 218 0.02 -3.84 8.72
C VAL A 218 -0.99 -2.87 8.11
N THR A 219 -0.51 -1.87 7.40
CA THR A 219 -1.32 -0.78 6.83
C THR A 219 -0.87 -0.44 5.41
N GLU A 220 -1.81 -0.03 4.56
CA GLU A 220 -1.53 0.52 3.23
C GLU A 220 -1.55 2.05 3.24
N GLU A 221 -1.61 2.68 4.42
CA GLU A 221 -1.53 4.13 4.59
C GLU A 221 -0.14 4.64 4.19
N THR A 222 -0.12 5.75 3.46
CA THR A 222 1.10 6.39 2.96
C THR A 222 1.25 7.83 3.45
N LYS A 223 0.28 8.35 4.21
CA LYS A 223 0.36 9.67 4.87
C LYS A 223 1.57 9.74 5.81
N ASP A 224 2.08 10.95 6.00
CA ASP A 224 3.18 11.29 6.92
C ASP A 224 2.82 11.12 8.42
N ASP A 225 1.61 10.64 8.70
CA ASP A 225 1.13 10.35 10.05
C ASP A 225 1.80 9.11 10.64
N PHE A 226 2.08 8.09 9.83
CA PHE A 226 2.65 6.81 10.28
C PHE A 226 4.12 6.63 9.93
N TRP A 227 4.60 7.37 8.94
CA TRP A 227 5.93 7.22 8.36
C TRP A 227 6.76 8.48 8.58
N GLU A 228 8.08 8.31 8.73
CA GLU A 228 9.02 9.43 8.62
C GLU A 228 9.00 10.02 7.20
N GLU A 229 9.18 11.34 7.10
CA GLU A 229 9.27 12.03 5.83
C GLU A 229 10.42 11.47 4.99
N LYS A 230 10.14 11.15 3.72
CA LYS A 230 11.16 10.75 2.76
C LYS A 230 12.08 11.93 2.46
N LYS A 231 13.31 11.91 2.98
CA LYS A 231 14.40 12.67 2.37
C LYS A 231 14.98 11.87 1.20
N ARG A 232 15.55 12.55 0.21
CA ARG A 232 15.99 11.94 -1.06
C ARG A 232 16.94 10.76 -0.79
N ASN A 233 16.56 9.56 -1.24
CA ASN A 233 17.24 8.27 -1.03
C ASN A 233 17.23 7.68 0.39
N ASP A 234 16.42 8.23 1.31
CA ASP A 234 16.30 7.67 2.67
C ASP A 234 15.29 6.52 2.74
N LYS A 235 15.63 5.53 3.56
CA LYS A 235 14.73 4.44 3.96
C LYS A 235 13.53 5.04 4.69
N ILE A 236 12.32 4.65 4.30
CA ILE A 236 11.10 5.00 5.04
C ILE A 236 11.15 4.26 6.37
N PHE A 237 10.78 4.85 7.49
CA PHE A 237 10.65 4.11 8.75
C PHE A 237 9.34 4.50 9.42
N PRO A 238 8.80 3.64 10.31
CA PRO A 238 7.75 4.07 11.22
C PRO A 238 8.17 5.34 11.94
N ARG A 239 7.24 6.28 12.06
CA ARG A 239 7.49 7.58 12.69
C ARG A 239 8.06 7.38 14.09
N ARG A 240 9.19 8.02 14.39
CA ARG A 240 9.93 7.87 15.65
C ARG A 240 9.07 8.21 16.85
N SER A 241 8.21 9.21 16.72
CA SER A 241 7.27 9.61 17.78
C SER A 241 6.29 8.48 18.15
N LEU A 242 5.83 7.69 17.16
CA LEU A 242 4.96 6.53 17.41
C LEU A 242 5.73 5.37 18.03
N VAL A 243 6.92 5.09 17.52
CA VAL A 243 7.81 4.05 18.07
C VAL A 243 8.13 4.36 19.53
N LYS A 244 8.51 5.61 19.82
CA LYS A 244 8.80 6.10 21.16
C LYS A 244 7.58 5.99 22.07
N GLU A 245 6.42 6.52 21.66
CA GLU A 245 5.19 6.47 22.46
C GLU A 245 4.76 5.03 22.77
N PHE A 246 4.84 4.13 21.80
CA PHE A 246 4.53 2.72 22.02
C PHE A 246 5.46 2.05 23.03
N HIS A 247 6.76 2.30 22.91
CA HIS A 247 7.75 1.74 23.82
C HIS A 247 7.67 2.36 25.22
N ASP A 248 7.43 3.67 25.33
CA ASP A 248 7.22 4.34 26.61
C ASP A 248 6.01 3.75 27.37
N LYS A 249 5.00 3.28 26.63
CA LYS A 249 3.79 2.67 27.19
C LYS A 249 3.93 1.17 27.49
N SER A 250 4.61 0.40 26.63
CA SER A 250 4.66 -1.09 26.71
C SER A 250 6.02 -1.69 27.05
N GLY A 251 7.10 -0.92 26.89
CA GLY A 251 8.48 -1.41 26.93
C GLY A 251 8.81 -2.40 25.80
N LYS A 252 8.03 -2.45 24.71
CA LYS A 252 8.21 -3.37 23.58
C LYS A 252 8.45 -2.62 22.26
N LEU A 253 8.90 -3.37 21.26
CA LEU A 253 9.15 -2.85 19.92
C LEU A 253 7.85 -2.71 19.12
N PHE A 254 7.79 -1.65 18.32
CA PHE A 254 6.74 -1.39 17.35
C PHE A 254 7.32 -1.25 15.95
N SER A 255 6.60 -1.75 14.94
CA SER A 255 6.96 -1.56 13.54
C SER A 255 5.71 -1.51 12.67
N ILE A 256 5.87 -1.06 11.44
CA ILE A 256 4.80 -0.93 10.45
C ILE A 256 5.27 -1.59 9.16
N LEU A 257 4.37 -2.33 8.52
CA LEU A 257 4.57 -2.96 7.21
C LEU A 257 3.38 -2.63 6.30
N ASN A 258 3.61 -2.53 5.00
CA ASN A 258 2.53 -2.70 4.02
C ASN A 258 2.25 -4.18 3.74
N LEU A 259 1.20 -4.50 2.97
CA LEU A 259 0.84 -5.90 2.71
C LEU A 259 1.89 -6.65 1.89
N GLU A 260 2.65 -5.95 1.03
CA GLU A 260 3.73 -6.57 0.26
C GLU A 260 4.90 -6.95 1.17
N GLU A 261 5.33 -6.02 2.03
CA GLU A 261 6.35 -6.26 3.04
C GLU A 261 5.90 -7.35 4.02
N PHE A 262 4.62 -7.35 4.43
CA PHE A 262 4.05 -8.43 5.25
C PHE A 262 4.22 -9.80 4.59
N ILE A 263 3.88 -9.93 3.29
CA ILE A 263 4.05 -11.20 2.57
C ILE A 263 5.51 -11.63 2.60
N LYS A 264 6.44 -10.77 2.16
CA LYS A 264 7.89 -11.05 2.13
C LYS A 264 8.38 -11.41 3.53
N TYR A 265 8.00 -10.62 4.53
CA TYR A 265 8.37 -10.80 5.92
C TYR A 265 7.83 -12.09 6.53
N ILE A 266 6.71 -12.64 6.07
CA ILE A 266 6.27 -13.97 6.51
C ILE A 266 6.99 -15.09 5.74
N THR A 267 7.09 -15.00 4.41
CA THR A 267 7.59 -16.12 3.58
C THR A 267 9.10 -16.26 3.56
N GLU A 268 9.85 -15.16 3.62
CA GLU A 268 11.28 -15.19 3.36
C GLU A 268 12.06 -15.24 4.68
N LYS A 269 12.89 -16.27 4.85
CA LYS A 269 13.59 -16.53 6.12
C LYS A 269 14.48 -15.37 6.57
N ASN A 270 15.15 -14.74 5.62
CA ASN A 270 16.14 -13.68 5.88
C ASN A 270 15.63 -12.28 5.49
N TYR A 271 14.39 -12.17 5.01
CA TYR A 271 13.82 -10.87 4.73
C TYR A 271 13.65 -10.12 6.03
N VAL A 272 14.28 -8.96 6.05
CA VAL A 272 14.08 -7.94 7.04
C VAL A 272 13.45 -6.80 6.27
N PRO A 273 12.38 -6.17 6.78
CA PRO A 273 11.76 -5.02 6.14
C PRO A 273 12.86 -3.95 5.94
N LEU A 274 13.39 -3.96 4.73
CA LEU A 274 14.26 -2.94 4.18
C LEU A 274 13.29 -2.13 3.35
N PHE A 275 12.89 -1.02 3.91
CA PHE A 275 12.16 0.01 3.19
C PHE A 275 13.09 0.44 2.03
N ASP A 276 12.70 0.11 0.78
CA ASP A 276 13.47 0.13 -0.48
C ASP A 276 14.62 1.18 -0.54
N ASN A 277 15.82 0.89 -1.05
CA ASN A 277 16.09 0.41 -2.40
C ASN A 277 17.30 -0.55 -2.45
N GLU A 278 17.12 -1.73 -3.03
CA GLU A 278 18.06 -2.24 -4.03
C GLU A 278 17.22 -2.64 -5.24
N LYS A 279 17.18 -1.75 -6.24
CA LYS A 279 17.16 -2.25 -7.60
C LYS A 279 18.47 -3.00 -7.74
N GLU A 280 18.43 -4.33 -7.71
CA GLU A 280 19.37 -5.13 -8.47
C GLU A 280 19.32 -4.58 -9.90
N ILE A 281 20.27 -3.69 -10.22
CA ILE A 281 20.74 -3.58 -11.59
C ILE A 281 21.42 -4.92 -11.81
N VAL A 282 20.66 -5.87 -12.36
CA VAL A 282 21.27 -6.99 -13.06
C VAL A 282 21.97 -6.32 -14.24
N GLU A 283 23.26 -6.05 -14.08
CA GLU A 283 24.16 -5.88 -15.20
C GLU A 283 24.05 -7.17 -16.00
N ASN A 284 23.21 -7.18 -17.02
CA ASN A 284 23.37 -8.11 -18.11
C ASN A 284 24.73 -7.77 -18.72
N GLU A 285 25.74 -8.56 -18.37
CA GLU A 285 26.92 -8.73 -19.21
C GLU A 285 26.41 -9.07 -20.62
N VAL A 286 26.33 -8.07 -21.48
CA VAL A 286 26.26 -8.29 -22.91
C VAL A 286 27.64 -8.81 -23.29
N VAL A 287 27.79 -10.12 -23.29
CA VAL A 287 28.86 -10.82 -24.00
C VAL A 287 28.62 -10.55 -25.48
N VAL A 288 29.17 -9.45 -26.00
CA VAL A 288 29.38 -9.30 -27.45
C VAL A 288 30.68 -10.01 -27.79
N GLY A 289 30.56 -11.30 -28.08
CA GLY A 289 31.58 -12.04 -28.81
C GLY A 289 31.66 -11.52 -30.24
N SER A 290 32.74 -10.80 -30.52
CA SER A 290 33.52 -10.82 -31.77
C SER A 290 32.78 -10.92 -33.11
N SER A 291 32.80 -9.83 -33.90
CA SER A 291 33.32 -9.88 -35.28
C SER A 291 33.80 -8.50 -35.73
N VAL A 292 35.05 -8.49 -36.18
CA VAL A 292 35.78 -7.36 -36.77
C VAL A 292 35.29 -7.12 -38.19
N VAL A 293 35.00 -5.87 -38.58
CA VAL A 293 35.47 -5.23 -39.82
C VAL A 293 35.51 -3.72 -39.58
N GLY A 294 36.71 -3.13 -39.60
CA GLY A 294 36.90 -1.69 -39.54
C GLY A 294 36.77 -1.04 -40.91
N VAL A 295 36.40 0.23 -40.93
CA VAL A 295 36.94 1.23 -41.87
C VAL A 295 37.01 2.56 -41.13
N ASP A 296 38.23 3.09 -41.08
CA ASP A 296 38.61 4.40 -40.61
C ASP A 296 38.28 5.45 -41.69
N SER A 297 37.71 6.59 -41.32
CA SER A 297 37.93 7.84 -42.07
C SER A 297 37.53 9.04 -41.21
N SER A 298 38.57 9.67 -40.69
CA SER A 298 38.61 11.09 -40.34
C SER A 298 38.18 11.95 -41.53
N LEU A 299 37.59 13.12 -41.24
CA LEU A 299 37.72 14.42 -41.93
C LEU A 299 36.43 15.26 -41.86
N LEU A 300 36.47 16.31 -41.05
CA LEU A 300 36.40 17.74 -41.44
C LEU A 300 35.55 18.59 -40.50
N ASN A 301 36.26 19.40 -39.70
CA ASN A 301 35.83 20.73 -39.31
C ASN A 301 35.61 21.60 -40.55
N ASN A 302 34.57 22.44 -40.52
CA ASN A 302 34.63 23.90 -40.69
C ASN A 302 33.22 24.45 -40.96
N GLU A 303 32.79 25.46 -40.17
CA GLU A 303 32.45 26.83 -40.64
C GLU A 303 31.12 26.89 -41.43
N GLN A 304 30.26 27.89 -41.37
CA GLN A 304 30.13 29.18 -40.69
C GLN A 304 28.73 29.71 -41.10
N VAL A 305 28.20 30.68 -40.34
CA VAL A 305 27.49 31.88 -40.85
C VAL A 305 25.99 31.79 -41.24
N THR A 306 25.19 32.50 -40.42
CA THR A 306 24.01 33.38 -40.68
C THR A 306 22.79 32.81 -41.43
N ASN A 307 21.54 33.06 -41.04
CA ASN A 307 20.90 34.25 -40.46
C ASN A 307 19.97 33.89 -39.30
#